data_AF-A0A9R0YNS7-F1
#
_entry.id   AF-A0A9R0YNS7-F1
#
_cell.length_a   1.000
_cell.length_b   1.000
_cell.length_c   1.000
_cell.angle_alpha   90.00
_cell.angle_beta   90.00
_cell.angle_gamma   90.00
#
_symmetry.space_group_name_H-M   'P 1'
#
loop_
_entity.id
_entity.type
_entity.pdbx_description
1 polymer ?
#
loop_
_entity_poly.entity_id
_entity_poly.type
_entity_poly.pdbx_seq_one_letter_code
_entity_poly.pdbx_strand_id
1 'polypeptide(L)'
;MAAGSAASSSCALLLVSILSAALLFGVGETGAVRKAVDPEWHQATATWYGSAEGDGSDGGACGYGTLVDVVPMKARVGAVSPVLFKSGEGCGACYKVRCLDRGICSRRAVTVIVTDECPGGYCSLGRTHFDLSGAAFGRLAVAGHAGQLRNRGEISVVFRRTPCKYRGKNIAFRVVEGSTSFWLSLLVEFEDGDGDIGSMQLKQVGSKQKAIFSGIVTYS
;
A
#
# COMPACT_ATOMS: atom_id res chain seq x y z
N MET A 1 52.19 59.44 52.41
CA MET A 1 52.16 58.15 53.14
C MET A 1 51.37 57.19 52.27
N ALA A 2 52.10 56.41 51.46
CA ALA A 2 52.28 54.95 51.60
C ALA A 2 51.13 54.20 50.91
N ALA A 3 51.40 53.65 49.71
CA ALA A 3 51.60 52.21 49.44
C ALA A 3 50.26 51.43 49.45
N GLY A 4 49.91 50.55 48.53
CA GLY A 4 50.59 49.84 47.45
C GLY A 4 49.69 48.66 47.02
N SER A 5 49.82 48.22 45.76
CA SER A 5 49.55 46.87 45.19
C SER A 5 48.27 46.06 45.55
N ALA A 6 47.56 45.57 44.52
CA ALA A 6 47.60 44.14 44.10
C ALA A 6 46.63 43.84 42.95
N ALA A 7 47.03 42.88 42.10
CA ALA A 7 46.37 42.43 40.87
C ALA A 7 45.50 41.16 41.08
N SER A 8 44.87 40.71 39.97
CA SER A 8 44.16 39.42 39.74
C SER A 8 42.72 39.38 40.28
N SER A 9 41.72 38.75 39.64
CA SER A 9 41.71 37.65 38.68
C SER A 9 40.41 37.71 37.85
N SER A 10 40.54 37.85 36.53
CA SER A 10 39.42 37.85 35.58
C SER A 10 39.16 36.44 35.06
N CYS A 11 38.45 35.60 35.80
CA CYS A 11 38.07 34.26 35.30
C CYS A 11 36.98 33.59 36.15
N ALA A 12 35.70 34.00 36.09
CA ALA A 12 34.63 33.20 36.73
C ALA A 12 33.16 33.51 36.36
N LEU A 13 32.81 34.31 35.35
CA LEU A 13 31.39 34.73 35.20
C LEU A 13 30.73 34.56 33.82
N LEU A 14 31.33 33.79 32.89
CA LEU A 14 30.73 33.56 31.56
C LEU A 14 30.37 32.10 31.23
N LEU A 15 30.31 31.21 32.22
CA LEU A 15 29.97 29.78 31.97
C LEU A 15 28.56 29.36 32.41
N VAL A 16 27.72 30.25 32.93
CA VAL A 16 26.38 29.87 33.42
C VAL A 16 25.24 30.21 32.43
N SER A 17 25.51 30.97 31.37
CA SER A 17 24.46 31.37 30.41
C SER A 17 24.33 30.49 29.15
N ILE A 18 25.17 29.47 28.96
CA ILE A 18 25.12 28.61 27.76
C ILE A 18 24.25 27.34 27.97
N LEU A 19 23.84 27.01 29.21
CA LEU A 19 23.00 25.82 29.46
C LEU A 19 21.48 26.03 29.28
N SER A 20 20.99 27.26 29.08
CA SER A 20 19.54 27.51 28.93
C SER A 20 19.06 27.73 27.50
N ALA A 21 19.97 27.76 26.50
CA ALA A 21 19.58 27.95 25.09
C ALA A 21 19.45 26.62 24.31
N ALA A 22 19.83 25.48 24.88
CA ALA A 22 19.79 24.19 24.20
C ALA A 22 18.44 23.46 24.25
N LEU A 23 17.41 24.03 24.89
CA LEU A 23 16.09 23.40 25.04
C LEU A 23 15.01 23.93 24.08
N LEU A 24 15.35 24.74 23.08
CA LEU A 24 14.40 25.23 22.08
C LEU A 24 14.62 24.71 20.65
N PHE A 25 15.55 23.78 20.45
CA PHE A 25 15.53 22.94 19.24
C PHE A 25 14.80 21.65 19.56
N GLY A 26 13.47 21.76 19.67
CA GLY A 26 12.61 20.61 19.48
C GLY A 26 12.90 20.07 18.08
N VAL A 27 13.65 18.98 18.01
CA VAL A 27 13.72 18.14 16.83
C VAL A 27 12.28 17.68 16.60
N GLY A 28 11.58 18.40 15.73
CA GLY A 28 10.35 17.90 15.15
C GLY A 28 10.74 16.66 14.36
N GLU A 29 10.66 15.50 15.01
CA GLU A 29 10.46 14.26 14.28
C GLU A 29 9.28 14.53 13.37
N THR A 30 9.54 14.59 12.06
CA THR A 30 8.48 14.39 11.07
C THR A 30 8.00 12.97 11.31
N GLY A 31 7.05 12.83 12.23
CA GLY A 31 6.35 11.59 12.47
C GLY A 31 5.83 11.17 11.11
N ALA A 32 6.39 10.09 10.58
CA ALA A 32 5.77 9.38 9.49
C ALA A 32 4.34 9.13 9.96
N VAL A 33 3.37 9.74 9.27
CA VAL A 33 1.96 9.43 9.47
C VAL A 33 1.85 7.95 9.11
N ARG A 34 1.98 7.07 10.10
CA ARG A 34 1.60 5.68 9.96
C ARG A 34 0.11 5.72 9.69
N LYS A 35 -0.31 5.65 8.43
CA LYS A 35 -1.71 5.40 8.14
C LYS A 35 -2.07 4.12 8.87
N ALA A 36 -3.06 4.26 9.74
CA ALA A 36 -3.44 3.23 10.68
C ALA A 36 -3.79 1.96 9.90
N VAL A 37 -3.33 0.81 10.39
CA VAL A 37 -4.04 -0.43 10.17
C VAL A 37 -5.49 -0.14 10.54
N ASP A 38 -6.41 -0.22 9.57
CA ASP A 38 -7.81 -0.03 9.87
C ASP A 38 -8.23 -1.14 10.84
N PRO A 39 -8.52 -0.82 12.12
CA PRO A 39 -8.88 -1.85 13.08
C PRO A 39 -10.27 -2.40 12.77
N GLU A 40 -11.12 -1.60 12.11
CA GLU A 40 -12.52 -1.88 11.86
C GLU A 40 -12.71 -2.77 10.63
N TRP A 41 -13.78 -3.58 10.67
CA TRP A 41 -14.18 -4.40 9.55
C TRP A 41 -15.39 -3.77 8.88
N HIS A 42 -15.27 -3.51 7.58
CA HIS A 42 -16.31 -2.91 6.76
C HIS A 42 -17.05 -3.97 5.96
N GLN A 43 -18.33 -3.74 5.68
CA GLN A 43 -19.14 -4.64 4.86
C GLN A 43 -18.82 -4.46 3.37
N ALA A 44 -18.80 -5.56 2.64
CA ALA A 44 -18.67 -5.58 1.18
C ALA A 44 -19.31 -6.84 0.61
N THR A 45 -19.36 -6.94 -0.71
CA THR A 45 -19.62 -8.22 -1.38
C THR A 45 -18.40 -8.66 -2.19
N ALA A 46 -18.35 -9.94 -2.53
CA ALA A 46 -17.31 -10.49 -3.37
C ALA A 46 -17.85 -11.48 -4.39
N THR A 47 -17.29 -11.44 -5.59
CA THR A 47 -17.37 -12.48 -6.63
C THR A 47 -15.97 -12.99 -6.95
N TRP A 48 -15.85 -13.78 -8.00
CA TRP A 48 -14.57 -14.23 -8.52
C TRP A 48 -14.57 -14.32 -10.04
N TYR A 49 -13.37 -14.22 -10.62
CA TYR A 49 -13.13 -14.29 -12.06
C TYR A 49 -11.92 -15.17 -12.39
N GLY A 50 -11.75 -15.43 -13.70
CA GLY A 50 -10.69 -16.29 -14.21
C GLY A 50 -10.95 -17.76 -13.96
N SER A 51 -9.88 -18.56 -13.90
CA SER A 51 -10.00 -20.00 -13.62
C SER A 51 -10.20 -20.27 -12.13
N ALA A 52 -10.88 -21.37 -11.80
CA ALA A 52 -11.31 -21.68 -10.43
C ALA A 52 -10.18 -21.74 -9.40
N GLU A 53 -8.98 -22.16 -9.80
CA GLU A 53 -7.76 -22.18 -8.97
C GLU A 53 -6.68 -21.24 -9.51
N GLY A 54 -7.07 -20.30 -10.36
CA GLY A 54 -6.17 -19.37 -11.03
C GLY A 54 -5.89 -18.10 -10.25
N ASP A 55 -5.05 -17.30 -10.89
CA ASP A 55 -4.46 -16.04 -10.48
C ASP A 55 -5.25 -14.79 -10.93
N GLY A 56 -6.42 -14.97 -11.54
CA GLY A 56 -7.22 -13.86 -12.04
C GLY A 56 -6.85 -13.54 -13.48
N SER A 57 -6.23 -12.38 -13.72
CA SER A 57 -5.76 -11.95 -15.04
C SER A 57 -4.42 -11.21 -14.95
N ASP A 58 -3.58 -11.42 -15.97
CA ASP A 58 -2.35 -10.66 -16.21
C ASP A 58 -2.60 -9.33 -16.94
N GLY A 59 -3.82 -9.07 -17.43
CA GLY A 59 -4.22 -7.85 -18.13
C GLY A 59 -4.88 -6.79 -17.23
N GLY A 60 -4.70 -6.86 -15.91
CA GLY A 60 -5.39 -5.98 -14.97
C GLY A 60 -4.96 -4.51 -15.06
N ALA A 61 -5.86 -3.60 -14.68
CA ALA A 61 -5.71 -2.15 -14.76
C ALA A 61 -4.51 -1.58 -13.98
N CYS A 62 -3.93 -2.32 -13.03
CA CYS A 62 -2.72 -1.89 -12.32
C CYS A 62 -1.40 -2.28 -13.03
N GLY A 63 -1.45 -2.93 -14.20
CA GLY A 63 -0.27 -3.20 -15.02
C GLY A 63 0.75 -4.19 -14.43
N TYR A 64 0.39 -4.95 -13.39
CA TYR A 64 1.30 -5.91 -12.76
C TYR A 64 1.70 -7.07 -13.68
N GLY A 65 0.89 -7.41 -14.68
CA GLY A 65 1.22 -8.46 -15.64
C GLY A 65 1.25 -9.84 -14.98
N THR A 66 2.16 -10.69 -15.46
CA THR A 66 2.38 -12.06 -14.94
C THR A 66 2.81 -12.13 -13.48
N LEU A 67 3.08 -11.00 -12.82
CA LEU A 67 3.37 -10.97 -11.38
C LEU A 67 2.23 -11.52 -10.52
N VAL A 68 1.00 -11.53 -11.03
CA VAL A 68 -0.16 -12.04 -10.31
C VAL A 68 -0.02 -13.53 -9.95
N ASP A 69 0.70 -14.35 -10.74
CA ASP A 69 0.95 -15.77 -10.46
C ASP A 69 2.25 -16.04 -9.68
N VAL A 70 3.14 -15.06 -9.56
CA VAL A 70 4.45 -15.27 -8.92
C VAL A 70 4.43 -14.89 -7.44
N VAL A 71 5.23 -15.56 -6.63
CA VAL A 71 5.46 -15.18 -5.23
C VAL A 71 6.10 -13.78 -5.22
N PRO A 72 5.57 -12.83 -4.44
CA PRO A 72 4.68 -13.01 -3.28
C PRO A 72 3.16 -12.86 -3.53
N MET A 73 2.72 -12.47 -4.73
CA MET A 73 1.28 -12.31 -5.02
C MET A 73 0.61 -13.68 -5.15
N LYS A 74 1.11 -14.55 -6.03
CA LYS A 74 0.70 -15.95 -6.23
C LYS A 74 -0.80 -16.19 -6.03
N ALA A 75 -1.58 -15.63 -6.94
CA ALA A 75 -3.03 -15.68 -7.00
C ALA A 75 -3.76 -15.07 -5.80
N ARG A 76 -3.10 -14.28 -4.95
CA ARG A 76 -3.75 -13.53 -3.84
C ARG A 76 -4.15 -12.13 -4.28
N VAL A 77 -4.77 -12.04 -5.44
CA VAL A 77 -5.06 -10.79 -6.14
C VAL A 77 -6.56 -10.66 -6.41
N GLY A 78 -6.98 -9.46 -6.79
CA GLY A 78 -8.36 -9.22 -7.21
C GLY A 78 -8.56 -7.85 -7.82
N ALA A 79 -9.62 -7.74 -8.60
CA ALA A 79 -10.19 -6.49 -9.03
C ALA A 79 -11.07 -5.92 -7.92
N VAL A 80 -11.15 -4.60 -7.83
CA VAL A 80 -12.03 -3.93 -6.86
C VAL A 80 -12.90 -2.89 -7.52
N SER A 81 -14.05 -2.62 -6.91
CA SER A 81 -14.94 -1.53 -7.33
C SER A 81 -14.25 -0.16 -7.33
N PRO A 82 -14.74 0.83 -8.09
CA PRO A 82 -14.13 2.15 -8.21
C PRO A 82 -13.88 2.86 -6.87
N VAL A 83 -14.69 2.59 -5.85
CA VAL A 83 -14.53 3.18 -4.50
C VAL A 83 -13.23 2.76 -3.80
N LEU A 84 -12.70 1.58 -4.11
CA LEU A 84 -11.41 1.10 -3.60
C LEU A 84 -10.29 1.28 -4.63
N PHE A 85 -10.60 1.16 -5.92
CA PHE A 85 -9.61 1.34 -7.00
C PHE A 85 -9.13 2.78 -7.10
N LYS A 86 -10.03 3.76 -6.89
CA LYS A 86 -9.72 5.20 -6.83
C LYS A 86 -8.88 5.68 -8.03
N SER A 87 -9.32 5.32 -9.23
CA SER A 87 -8.63 5.70 -10.47
C SER A 87 -7.14 5.33 -10.48
N GLY A 88 -6.81 4.15 -9.93
CA GLY A 88 -5.45 3.62 -9.86
C GLY A 88 -4.70 3.93 -8.57
N GLU A 89 -5.15 4.88 -7.74
CA GLU A 89 -4.52 5.15 -6.43
C GLU A 89 -4.61 3.94 -5.49
N GLY A 90 -5.60 3.06 -5.69
CA GLY A 90 -5.74 1.82 -4.91
C GLY A 90 -4.83 0.68 -5.36
N CYS A 91 -4.10 0.82 -6.47
CA CYS A 91 -3.22 -0.23 -6.96
C CYS A 91 -2.13 -0.58 -5.95
N GLY A 92 -1.92 -1.88 -5.74
CA GLY A 92 -0.94 -2.39 -4.78
C GLY A 92 -1.42 -2.43 -3.33
N ALA A 93 -2.55 -1.78 -3.00
CA ALA A 93 -3.11 -1.81 -1.65
C ALA A 93 -3.51 -3.24 -1.23
N CYS A 94 -3.31 -3.55 0.06
CA CYS A 94 -3.66 -4.85 0.62
C CYS A 94 -4.88 -4.79 1.54
N TYR A 95 -5.77 -5.77 1.40
CA TYR A 95 -6.95 -5.93 2.23
C TYR A 95 -7.00 -7.33 2.82
N LYS A 96 -7.40 -7.46 4.08
CA LYS A 96 -7.91 -8.73 4.60
C LYS A 96 -9.37 -8.83 4.25
N VAL A 97 -9.78 -9.92 3.61
CA VAL A 97 -11.17 -10.23 3.28
C VAL A 97 -11.59 -11.50 4.02
N ARG A 98 -12.79 -11.49 4.61
CA ARG A 98 -13.34 -12.61 5.38
C ARG A 98 -14.79 -12.83 4.97
N CYS A 99 -15.10 -14.07 4.58
CA CYS A 99 -16.48 -14.47 4.32
C CYS A 99 -17.28 -14.67 5.63
N LEU A 100 -18.59 -14.43 5.56
CA LEU A 100 -19.50 -14.44 6.70
C LEU A 100 -20.35 -15.70 6.87
N ASP A 101 -20.48 -16.55 5.85
CA ASP A 101 -21.30 -17.77 5.93
C ASP A 101 -20.63 -18.83 6.83
N ARG A 102 -21.24 -19.13 7.97
CA ARG A 102 -20.67 -20.04 8.97
C ARG A 102 -20.65 -21.51 8.54
N GLY A 103 -21.48 -21.92 7.59
CA GLY A 103 -21.55 -23.29 7.11
C GLY A 103 -20.42 -23.64 6.15
N ILE A 104 -19.84 -22.67 5.47
CA ILE A 104 -18.83 -22.91 4.43
C ILE A 104 -17.55 -22.08 4.57
N CYS A 105 -17.59 -20.96 5.27
CA CYS A 105 -16.46 -20.03 5.30
C CYS A 105 -15.47 -20.33 6.41
N SER A 106 -14.20 -20.22 6.06
CA SER A 106 -13.09 -20.29 6.99
C SER A 106 -13.16 -19.14 7.99
N ARG A 107 -12.71 -19.40 9.23
CA ARG A 107 -12.52 -18.33 10.22
C ARG A 107 -11.35 -17.40 9.86
N ARG A 108 -10.46 -17.82 8.95
CA ARG A 108 -9.28 -17.05 8.55
C ARG A 108 -9.65 -16.07 7.45
N ALA A 109 -9.15 -14.84 7.58
CA ALA A 109 -9.20 -13.88 6.49
C ALA A 109 -8.09 -14.15 5.46
N VAL A 110 -8.37 -13.89 4.20
CA VAL A 110 -7.40 -13.94 3.09
C VAL A 110 -6.88 -12.53 2.87
N THR A 111 -5.55 -12.34 2.82
CA THR A 111 -5.00 -11.07 2.31
C THR A 111 -5.04 -11.10 0.79
N VAL A 112 -5.67 -10.09 0.21
CA VAL A 112 -5.81 -9.80 -1.21
C VAL A 112 -5.04 -8.53 -1.54
N ILE A 113 -4.37 -8.51 -2.68
CA ILE A 113 -3.66 -7.37 -3.26
C ILE A 113 -4.50 -6.83 -4.41
N VAL A 114 -4.72 -5.52 -4.46
CA VAL A 114 -5.45 -4.88 -5.56
C VAL A 114 -4.55 -4.80 -6.78
N THR A 115 -4.96 -5.46 -7.86
CA THR A 115 -4.20 -5.51 -9.12
C THR A 115 -5.01 -5.10 -10.33
N ASP A 116 -6.30 -4.80 -10.15
CA ASP A 116 -7.22 -4.55 -11.24
C ASP A 116 -8.44 -3.74 -10.78
N GLU A 117 -9.23 -3.25 -11.74
CA GLU A 117 -10.48 -2.56 -11.54
C GLU A 117 -11.65 -3.40 -12.04
N CYS A 118 -12.74 -3.42 -11.28
CA CYS A 118 -14.03 -3.90 -11.73
C CYS A 118 -14.98 -2.69 -11.83
N PRO A 119 -15.21 -2.10 -13.02
CA PRO A 119 -16.00 -0.86 -13.13
C PRO A 119 -17.51 -1.11 -13.26
N GLY A 120 -17.91 -2.32 -13.67
CA GLY A 120 -19.27 -2.67 -14.07
C GLY A 120 -19.98 -3.66 -13.16
N GLY A 121 -21.26 -3.93 -13.45
CA GLY A 121 -22.02 -5.02 -12.84
C GLY A 121 -22.09 -4.95 -11.31
N TYR A 122 -21.56 -5.97 -10.64
CA TYR A 122 -21.55 -6.06 -9.17
C TYR A 122 -20.83 -4.89 -8.49
N CYS A 123 -19.88 -4.28 -9.19
CA CYS A 123 -19.00 -3.22 -8.69
C CYS A 123 -19.52 -1.80 -8.96
N SER A 124 -20.66 -1.67 -9.64
CA SER A 124 -21.26 -0.38 -9.95
C SER A 124 -22.06 0.22 -8.79
N LEU A 125 -22.57 1.44 -8.99
CA LEU A 125 -23.48 2.14 -8.06
C LEU A 125 -22.87 2.47 -6.68
N GLY A 126 -21.54 2.64 -6.61
CA GLY A 126 -20.86 3.01 -5.36
C GLY A 126 -20.80 1.89 -4.32
N ARG A 127 -21.09 0.65 -4.71
CA ARG A 127 -20.93 -0.53 -3.85
C ARG A 127 -19.46 -0.80 -3.61
N THR A 128 -19.10 -1.19 -2.39
CA THR A 128 -17.78 -1.76 -2.13
C THR A 128 -17.80 -3.24 -2.50
N HIS A 129 -17.03 -3.61 -3.53
CA HIS A 129 -17.02 -4.96 -4.09
C HIS A 129 -15.60 -5.44 -4.39
N PHE A 130 -15.36 -6.73 -4.17
CA PHE A 130 -14.13 -7.45 -4.50
C PHE A 130 -14.42 -8.54 -5.54
N ASP A 131 -13.88 -8.41 -6.75
CA ASP A 131 -13.92 -9.49 -7.72
C ASP A 131 -12.57 -10.23 -7.70
N LEU A 132 -12.52 -11.32 -6.92
CA LEU A 132 -11.28 -11.99 -6.54
C LEU A 132 -10.80 -12.97 -7.61
N SER A 133 -9.51 -13.29 -7.63
CA SER A 133 -9.07 -14.49 -8.37
C SER A 133 -9.80 -15.74 -7.84
N GLY A 134 -10.03 -16.73 -8.70
CA GLY A 134 -10.67 -17.98 -8.29
C GLY A 134 -9.98 -18.66 -7.10
N ALA A 135 -8.64 -18.65 -7.06
CA ALA A 135 -7.89 -19.18 -5.94
C ALA A 135 -8.06 -18.36 -4.65
N ALA A 136 -8.04 -17.02 -4.73
CA ALA A 136 -8.23 -16.16 -3.55
C ALA A 136 -9.64 -16.33 -2.97
N PHE A 137 -10.66 -16.40 -3.82
CA PHE A 137 -12.04 -16.64 -3.43
C PHE A 137 -12.20 -18.03 -2.78
N GLY A 138 -11.63 -19.07 -3.40
CA GLY A 138 -11.65 -20.43 -2.87
C GLY A 138 -11.02 -20.55 -1.47
N ARG A 139 -9.98 -19.76 -1.18
CA ARG A 139 -9.31 -19.72 0.14
C ARG A 139 -10.17 -19.11 1.25
N LEU A 140 -11.29 -18.46 0.93
CA LEU A 140 -12.27 -18.01 1.93
C LEU A 140 -13.08 -19.17 2.50
N ALA A 141 -13.14 -20.32 1.82
CA ALA A 141 -13.86 -21.50 2.28
C ALA A 141 -13.05 -22.32 3.29
N VAL A 142 -13.74 -23.15 4.07
CA VAL A 142 -13.10 -24.26 4.79
C VAL A 142 -12.53 -25.27 3.78
N ALA A 143 -11.55 -26.06 4.21
CA ALA A 143 -10.90 -27.04 3.34
C ALA A 143 -11.92 -27.97 2.66
N GLY A 144 -11.71 -28.25 1.37
CA GLY A 144 -12.60 -29.07 0.55
C GLY A 144 -13.87 -28.38 0.05
N HIS A 145 -14.18 -27.15 0.47
CA HIS A 145 -15.44 -26.48 0.12
C HIS A 145 -15.27 -25.29 -0.84
N ALA A 146 -14.07 -25.08 -1.39
CA ALA A 146 -13.77 -23.98 -2.31
C ALA A 146 -14.70 -23.94 -3.53
N GLY A 147 -14.97 -25.11 -4.14
CA GLY A 147 -15.90 -25.22 -5.28
C GLY A 147 -17.33 -24.87 -4.90
N GLN A 148 -17.82 -25.35 -3.76
CA GLN A 148 -19.15 -25.01 -3.26
C GLN A 148 -19.29 -23.51 -2.97
N LEU A 149 -18.24 -22.87 -2.45
CA LEU A 149 -18.25 -21.43 -2.21
C LEU A 149 -18.31 -20.66 -3.53
N ARG A 150 -17.45 -21.03 -4.50
CA ARG A 150 -17.44 -20.44 -5.85
C ARG A 150 -18.79 -20.56 -6.57
N ASN A 151 -19.49 -21.68 -6.39
CA ASN A 151 -20.81 -21.91 -6.99
C ASN A 151 -21.91 -20.98 -6.46
N ARG A 152 -21.67 -20.25 -5.37
CA ARG A 152 -22.61 -19.22 -4.90
C ARG A 152 -22.56 -17.95 -5.74
N GLY A 153 -21.52 -17.76 -6.54
CA GLY A 153 -21.32 -16.55 -7.33
C GLY A 153 -20.93 -15.38 -6.42
N GLU A 154 -21.92 -14.60 -5.98
CA GLU A 154 -21.73 -13.46 -5.08
C GLU A 154 -21.95 -13.87 -3.62
N ILE A 155 -21.04 -13.43 -2.74
CA ILE A 155 -21.14 -13.64 -1.28
C ILE A 155 -20.96 -12.34 -0.51
N SER A 156 -21.57 -12.26 0.68
CA SER A 156 -21.28 -11.20 1.64
C SER A 156 -19.94 -11.45 2.35
N VAL A 157 -19.10 -10.43 2.40
CA VAL A 157 -17.81 -10.45 3.08
C VAL A 157 -17.67 -9.25 3.99
N VAL A 158 -16.72 -9.32 4.91
CA VAL A 158 -16.16 -8.13 5.54
C VAL A 158 -14.71 -7.98 5.14
N PHE A 159 -14.26 -6.75 5.04
CA PHE A 159 -12.88 -6.44 4.70
C PHE A 159 -12.31 -5.36 5.61
N ARG A 160 -10.98 -5.27 5.63
CA ARG A 160 -10.27 -4.15 6.24
C ARG A 160 -8.92 -3.95 5.58
N ARG A 161 -8.42 -2.72 5.57
CA ARG A 161 -7.09 -2.43 5.07
C ARG A 161 -6.03 -3.08 5.97
N THR A 162 -4.99 -3.65 5.37
CA THR A 162 -3.88 -4.28 6.10
C THR A 162 -2.56 -3.92 5.44
N PRO A 163 -1.45 -3.88 6.19
CA PRO A 163 -0.15 -3.75 5.57
C PRO A 163 0.14 -4.91 4.61
N CYS A 164 0.63 -4.60 3.42
CA CYS A 164 1.27 -5.53 2.51
C CYS A 164 2.53 -6.12 3.15
N LYS A 165 2.87 -7.35 2.76
CA LYS A 165 4.01 -8.10 3.30
C LYS A 165 4.72 -8.86 2.19
N TYR A 166 5.77 -8.26 1.64
CA TYR A 166 6.55 -8.83 0.55
C TYR A 166 7.91 -9.36 1.03
N ARG A 167 7.89 -10.42 1.85
CA ARG A 167 9.10 -11.00 2.45
C ARG A 167 10.15 -11.39 1.39
N GLY A 168 11.37 -10.90 1.56
CA GLY A 168 12.49 -11.19 0.66
C GLY A 168 12.43 -10.44 -0.67
N LYS A 169 11.54 -9.46 -0.81
CA LYS A 169 11.51 -8.51 -1.91
C LYS A 169 11.81 -7.11 -1.38
N ASN A 170 12.49 -6.32 -2.19
CA ASN A 170 12.58 -4.88 -2.03
C ASN A 170 11.59 -4.24 -3.00
N ILE A 171 11.24 -2.97 -2.74
CA ILE A 171 10.59 -2.13 -3.73
C ILE A 171 11.37 -2.19 -5.05
N ALA A 172 10.66 -2.35 -6.16
CA ALA A 172 11.23 -2.38 -7.49
C ALA A 172 10.51 -1.40 -8.41
N PHE A 173 11.24 -0.86 -9.37
CA PHE A 173 10.72 0.05 -10.38
C PHE A 173 10.94 -0.57 -11.74
N ARG A 174 9.85 -0.83 -12.46
CA ARG A 174 9.88 -1.39 -13.81
C ARG A 174 9.57 -0.29 -14.82
N VAL A 175 10.50 -0.07 -15.74
CA VAL A 175 10.24 0.81 -16.89
C VAL A 175 9.22 0.14 -17.80
N VAL A 176 8.10 0.82 -18.03
CA VAL A 176 7.03 0.31 -18.88
C VAL A 176 7.45 0.44 -20.34
N GLU A 177 7.10 -0.57 -21.14
CA GLU A 177 7.30 -0.54 -22.59
C GLU A 177 6.68 0.72 -23.20
N GLY A 178 7.35 1.30 -24.21
CA GLY A 178 6.97 2.60 -24.78
C GLY A 178 7.57 3.82 -24.08
N SER A 179 8.29 3.64 -22.96
CA SER A 179 9.13 4.71 -22.42
C SER A 179 10.25 5.09 -23.40
N THR A 180 10.55 6.38 -23.50
CA THR A 180 11.57 6.97 -24.38
C THR A 180 12.46 7.95 -23.60
N SER A 181 13.39 8.62 -24.27
CA SER A 181 14.17 9.71 -23.67
C SER A 181 13.34 10.95 -23.30
N PHE A 182 12.11 11.07 -23.82
CA PHE A 182 11.23 12.23 -23.60
C PHE A 182 9.95 11.89 -22.82
N TRP A 183 9.68 10.60 -22.60
CA TRP A 183 8.52 10.11 -21.86
C TRP A 183 8.92 8.92 -21.00
N LEU A 184 8.60 8.95 -19.71
CA LEU A 184 8.94 7.87 -18.78
C LEU A 184 7.69 7.41 -18.05
N SER A 185 7.41 6.12 -18.14
CA SER A 185 6.40 5.45 -17.33
C SER A 185 7.05 4.35 -16.50
N LEU A 186 6.70 4.29 -15.21
CA LEU A 186 7.31 3.39 -14.23
C LEU A 186 6.23 2.67 -13.44
N LEU A 187 6.19 1.35 -13.50
CA LEU A 187 5.43 0.56 -12.54
C LEU A 187 6.24 0.41 -11.24
N VAL A 188 5.60 0.66 -10.11
CA VAL A 188 6.17 0.39 -8.78
C VAL A 188 5.66 -0.97 -8.28
N GLU A 189 6.59 -1.85 -7.94
CA GLU A 189 6.32 -3.21 -7.51
C GLU A 189 6.80 -3.42 -6.08
N PHE A 190 6.10 -4.31 -5.36
CA PHE A 190 6.47 -4.75 -4.01
C PHE A 190 6.61 -3.62 -2.98
N GLU A 191 5.79 -2.57 -3.09
CA GLU A 191 5.62 -1.56 -2.05
C GLU A 191 5.12 -2.23 -0.75
N ASP A 192 5.99 -2.41 0.23
CA ASP A 192 5.62 -3.00 1.52
C ASP A 192 4.87 -1.98 2.39
N GLY A 193 4.17 -2.44 3.43
CA GLY A 193 3.42 -1.51 4.28
C GLY A 193 2.12 -1.08 3.61
N ASP A 194 1.96 0.21 3.30
CA ASP A 194 0.67 0.75 2.83
C ASP A 194 0.23 0.17 1.48
N GLY A 195 1.18 -0.16 0.61
CA GLY A 195 0.97 -0.83 -0.68
C GLY A 195 0.58 0.09 -1.84
N ASP A 196 -0.06 1.22 -1.57
CA ASP A 196 -0.39 2.27 -2.54
C ASP A 196 0.65 3.42 -2.55
N ILE A 197 0.72 4.15 -3.66
CA ILE A 197 1.69 5.25 -3.85
C ILE A 197 0.96 6.60 -3.78
N GLY A 198 1.31 7.44 -2.79
CA GLY A 198 0.76 8.79 -2.68
C GLY A 198 1.40 9.83 -3.60
N SER A 199 2.72 9.70 -3.87
CA SER A 199 3.43 10.57 -4.80
C SER A 199 4.78 9.97 -5.19
N MET A 200 5.27 10.30 -6.38
CA MET A 200 6.60 9.93 -6.86
C MET A 200 7.36 11.17 -7.32
N GLN A 201 8.68 11.22 -7.13
CA GLN A 201 9.49 12.34 -7.62
C GLN A 201 10.79 11.79 -8.20
N LEU A 202 11.20 12.34 -9.35
CA LEU A 202 12.48 12.02 -9.96
C LEU A 202 13.41 13.22 -9.88
N LYS A 203 14.69 12.93 -9.64
CA LYS A 203 15.76 13.93 -9.63
C LYS A 203 16.94 13.37 -10.39
N GLN A 204 17.33 14.06 -11.47
CA GLN A 204 18.55 13.73 -12.18
C GLN A 204 19.77 14.07 -11.31
N VAL A 205 20.76 13.17 -11.30
CA VAL A 205 22.03 13.39 -10.61
C VAL A 205 22.68 14.68 -11.11
N GLY A 206 23.12 15.53 -10.18
CA GLY A 206 23.73 16.84 -10.49
C GLY A 206 22.73 17.98 -10.73
N SER A 207 21.43 17.71 -10.87
CA SER A 207 20.41 18.75 -11.01
C SER A 207 19.96 19.31 -9.65
N LYS A 208 19.56 20.59 -9.61
CA LYS A 208 18.86 21.19 -8.46
C LYS A 208 17.34 21.03 -8.56
N GLN A 209 16.82 20.68 -9.74
CA GLN A 209 15.39 20.56 -9.98
C GLN A 209 14.91 19.12 -9.70
N LYS A 210 13.72 19.01 -9.12
CA LYS A 210 12.98 17.75 -8.99
C LYS A 210 11.81 17.80 -9.96
N ALA A 211 11.62 16.75 -10.75
CA ALA A 211 10.36 16.52 -11.43
C ALA A 211 9.42 15.82 -10.43
N ILE A 212 8.34 16.51 -10.07
CA ILE A 212 7.32 15.95 -9.17
C ILE A 212 6.26 15.26 -10.02
N PHE A 213 6.07 13.97 -9.79
CA PHE A 213 4.96 13.17 -10.30
C PHE A 213 4.01 12.91 -9.14
N SER A 214 3.15 13.87 -8.81
CA SER A 214 2.08 13.62 -7.84
C SER A 214 1.15 12.56 -8.41
N GLY A 215 0.73 11.61 -7.56
CA GLY A 215 -0.02 10.39 -7.87
C GLY A 215 -0.75 10.38 -9.22
N ILE A 216 -0.14 9.68 -10.15
CA ILE A 216 -0.64 8.89 -11.29
C ILE A 216 0.67 8.50 -11.98
N VAL A 217 1.26 7.37 -11.58
CA VAL A 217 1.90 6.56 -12.59
C VAL A 217 0.75 6.26 -13.54
N THR A 218 0.77 6.83 -14.74
CA THR A 218 -0.24 6.54 -15.76
C THR A 218 -0.20 5.04 -16.02
N TYR A 219 -1.09 4.32 -15.36
CA TYR A 219 -1.61 3.08 -15.88
C TYR A 219 -2.58 3.53 -16.98
N SER A 220 -2.11 3.39 -18.22
CA SER A 220 -2.93 3.58 -19.41
C SER A 220 -4.18 2.71 -19.36
#